data_AF-A0A352ME05-F1
#
_entry.id   AF-A0A352ME05-F1
#
_cell.length_a   1.000
_cell.length_b   1.000
_cell.length_c   1.000
_cell.angle_alpha   90.00
_cell.angle_beta   90.00
_cell.angle_gamma   90.00
#
_symmetry.space_group_name_H-M   'P 1'
#
loop_
_entity.id
_entity.type
_entity.pdbx_description
1 polymer ?
#
loop_
_entity_poly.entity_id
_entity_poly.type
_entity_poly.pdbx_seq_one_letter_code
_entity_poly.pdbx_strand_id
1 'polypeptide(L)'
;MGTIQLAVDNKVEPSAIFTYQNRSIRITLKKEYLEQVDKDINEGILKFGLMDDGYWKLIRHNALKYWLEWDRNKIFDIVEIPRLK
;
A
#
# COMPACT_ATOMS: atom_id res chain seq x y z
N MET A 1 -11.39 -5.12 23.05
CA MET A 1 -11.57 -4.77 21.62
C MET A 1 -10.20 -4.43 21.05
N GLY A 2 -9.85 -4.97 19.88
CA GLY A 2 -8.53 -4.75 19.27
C GLY A 2 -8.39 -3.35 18.68
N THR A 3 -7.14 -2.89 18.52
CA THR A 3 -6.78 -1.59 17.92
C THR A 3 -6.65 -1.62 16.40
N ILE A 4 -6.85 -2.78 15.78
CA ILE A 4 -6.78 -3.01 14.34
C ILE A 4 -8.12 -3.56 13.88
N GLN A 5 -8.66 -2.97 12.81
CA GLN A 5 -9.90 -3.39 12.18
C GLN A 5 -9.69 -3.47 10.67
N LEU A 6 -10.32 -4.45 10.03
CA LEU A 6 -10.34 -4.55 8.57
C LEU A 6 -11.48 -3.69 8.02
N ALA A 7 -11.22 -3.03 6.91
CA ALA A 7 -12.22 -2.27 6.19
C ALA A 7 -13.31 -3.23 5.65
N VAL A 8 -14.58 -2.82 5.74
CA VAL A 8 -15.74 -3.65 5.34
C VAL A 8 -16.12 -3.42 3.87
N ASP A 9 -15.60 -2.34 3.29
CA ASP A 9 -15.81 -1.90 1.92
C ASP A 9 -15.00 -2.69 0.88
N ASN A 10 -15.59 -2.89 -0.30
CA ASN A 10 -15.05 -3.72 -1.39
C ASN A 10 -13.88 -3.08 -2.16
N LYS A 11 -13.42 -1.88 -1.79
CA LYS A 11 -12.34 -1.21 -2.50
C LYS A 11 -11.00 -1.60 -1.88
N VAL A 12 -10.25 -2.44 -2.57
CA VAL A 12 -8.90 -2.82 -2.17
C VAL A 12 -7.93 -1.73 -2.64
N GLU A 13 -7.37 -0.96 -1.70
CA GLU A 13 -6.33 0.02 -1.98
C GLU A 13 -5.30 0.06 -0.83
N PRO A 14 -4.02 0.41 -1.08
CA PRO A 14 -3.03 0.58 -0.02
C PRO A 14 -3.30 1.88 0.75
N SER A 15 -4.20 1.79 1.73
CA SER A 15 -4.71 2.91 2.50
C SER A 15 -4.93 2.52 3.95
N ALA A 16 -4.73 3.47 4.86
CA ALA A 16 -5.00 3.29 6.28
C ALA A 16 -5.55 4.57 6.90
N ILE A 17 -6.47 4.41 7.85
CA ILE A 17 -7.01 5.50 8.66
C ILE A 17 -6.38 5.45 10.04
N PHE A 18 -5.77 6.56 10.44
CA PHE A 18 -5.21 6.73 11.78
C PHE A 18 -6.07 7.72 12.55
N THR A 19 -6.51 7.31 13.74
CA THR A 19 -7.34 8.14 14.61
C THR A 19 -6.63 8.37 15.93
N TYR A 20 -6.50 9.63 16.32
CA TYR A 20 -6.00 10.03 17.63
C TYR A 20 -6.90 11.14 18.19
N GLN A 21 -7.48 10.88 19.37
CA GLN A 21 -8.52 11.72 19.97
C GLN A 21 -9.68 11.96 18.98
N ASN A 22 -9.97 13.22 18.65
CA ASN A 22 -11.05 13.63 17.76
C ASN A 22 -10.57 13.94 16.33
N ARG A 23 -9.37 13.50 15.97
CA ARG A 23 -8.77 13.74 14.65
C ARG A 23 -8.49 12.42 13.96
N SER A 24 -8.85 12.36 12.68
CA SER A 24 -8.58 11.22 11.82
C SER A 24 -7.93 11.67 10.53
N ILE A 25 -6.88 10.97 10.11
CA ILE A 25 -6.25 11.15 8.81
C ILE A 25 -6.31 9.85 8.03
N ARG A 26 -6.51 9.96 6.71
CA ARG A 26 -6.30 8.88 5.76
C ARG A 26 -4.92 9.06 5.13
N ILE A 27 -4.15 8.00 5.11
CA ILE A 27 -2.89 7.91 4.37
C ILE A 27 -3.11 6.90 3.25
N THR A 28 -2.90 7.34 2.00
CA THR A 28 -3.08 6.50 0.80
C THR A 28 -1.81 6.52 -0.03
N LEU A 29 -1.37 5.36 -0.54
CA LEU A 29 -0.27 5.31 -1.51
C LEU A 29 -0.65 6.09 -2.77
N LYS A 30 0.22 6.99 -3.20
CA LYS A 30 0.02 7.76 -4.43
C LYS A 30 -0.09 6.87 -5.66
N LYS A 31 -0.88 7.32 -6.63
CA LYS A 31 -1.25 6.54 -7.82
C LYS A 31 -0.02 6.11 -8.62
N GLU A 32 0.96 6.98 -8.83
CA GLU A 32 2.16 6.66 -9.61
C GLU A 32 3.01 5.56 -8.98
N TYR A 33 3.02 5.44 -7.65
CA TYR A 33 3.71 4.36 -6.95
C TYR A 33 2.92 3.06 -7.02
N LEU A 34 1.59 3.14 -6.92
CA LEU A 34 0.72 1.97 -7.12
C LEU A 34 0.86 1.39 -8.53
N GLU A 35 0.86 2.23 -9.57
CA GLU A 35 1.08 1.82 -10.95
C GLU A 35 2.44 1.13 -11.16
N GLN A 36 3.49 1.63 -10.49
CA GLN A 36 4.80 1.00 -10.53
C GLN A 36 4.79 -0.39 -9.85
N VAL A 37 4.16 -0.53 -8.67
CA VAL A 37 4.01 -1.82 -7.99
C VAL A 37 3.24 -2.81 -8.86
N ASP A 38 2.11 -2.40 -9.44
CA ASP A 38 1.29 -3.25 -10.30
C ASP A 38 2.08 -3.72 -11.53
N LYS A 39 2.85 -2.83 -12.15
CA LYS A 39 3.72 -3.20 -13.27
C LYS A 39 4.75 -4.24 -12.86
N ASP A 40 5.43 -4.03 -11.74
CA ASP A 40 6.48 -4.92 -11.27
C ASP A 40 5.94 -6.30 -10.86
N ILE A 41 4.74 -6.36 -10.27
CA ILE A 41 4.03 -7.62 -9.99
C ILE A 41 3.70 -8.35 -11.29
N ASN A 42 3.12 -7.66 -12.27
CA ASN A 42 2.75 -8.25 -13.56
C ASN A 42 3.96 -8.80 -14.30
N GLU A 43 5.09 -8.08 -14.30
CA GLU A 43 6.35 -8.58 -14.85
C GLU A 43 6.84 -9.84 -14.14
N GLY A 44 6.70 -9.90 -12.81
CA GLY A 44 7.02 -11.10 -12.04
C GLY A 44 6.17 -12.30 -12.42
N ILE A 45 4.85 -12.10 -12.56
CA ILE A 45 3.91 -13.14 -12.98
C ILE A 45 4.27 -13.66 -14.37
N LEU A 46 4.57 -12.77 -15.32
CA LEU A 46 4.95 -13.16 -16.69
C LEU A 46 6.26 -13.95 -16.75
N LYS A 47 7.23 -13.64 -15.89
CA LYS A 47 8.56 -14.27 -15.90
C LYS A 47 8.60 -15.61 -15.18
N PHE A 48 7.90 -15.74 -14.06
CA PHE A 48 8.07 -16.88 -13.14
C PHE A 48 6.77 -17.68 -12.91
N GLY A 49 5.59 -17.09 -13.12
CA GLY A 49 4.32 -17.66 -12.68
C GLY A 49 4.13 -17.58 -11.15
N LEU A 50 2.89 -17.67 -10.68
CA LEU A 50 2.52 -17.37 -9.28
C LEU A 50 3.01 -18.39 -8.24
N MET A 51 3.31 -19.63 -8.65
CA MET A 51 3.72 -20.72 -7.75
C MET A 51 5.24 -20.92 -7.71
N ASP A 52 5.99 -20.13 -8.45
CA ASP A 52 7.44 -20.25 -8.54
C ASP A 52 8.14 -19.45 -7.44
N ASP A 53 9.21 -20.01 -6.89
CA ASP A 53 10.01 -19.36 -5.84
C ASP A 53 10.74 -18.10 -6.35
N GLY A 54 11.05 -18.05 -7.64
CA GLY A 54 11.61 -16.89 -8.33
C GLY A 54 10.69 -15.68 -8.30
N TYR A 55 9.37 -15.87 -8.41
CA TYR A 55 8.38 -14.81 -8.24
C TYR A 55 8.51 -14.18 -6.85
N TRP A 56 8.50 -14.98 -5.78
CA TRP A 56 8.56 -14.48 -4.41
C TRP A 56 9.89 -13.78 -4.09
N LYS A 57 11.01 -14.31 -4.63
CA LYS A 57 12.32 -13.66 -4.53
C LYS A 57 12.33 -12.29 -5.21
N LEU A 58 11.73 -12.17 -6.39
CA LEU A 58 11.60 -10.90 -7.11
C LEU A 58 10.73 -9.91 -6.32
N ILE A 59 9.56 -10.33 -5.86
CA ILE A 59 8.66 -9.48 -5.06
C ILE A 59 9.36 -8.98 -3.80
N ARG A 60 10.07 -9.86 -3.08
CA ARG A 60 10.84 -9.46 -1.89
C ARG A 60 11.93 -8.46 -2.23
N HIS A 61 12.69 -8.69 -3.31
CA HIS A 61 13.74 -7.78 -3.76
C HIS A 61 13.16 -6.39 -4.06
N ASN A 62 12.08 -6.33 -4.83
CA ASN A 62 11.41 -5.08 -5.19
C ASN A 62 10.86 -4.35 -3.96
N ALA A 63 10.18 -5.07 -3.06
CA ALA A 63 9.67 -4.48 -1.82
C ALA A 63 10.77 -3.84 -0.96
N LEU A 64 11.92 -4.51 -0.82
CA LEU A 64 13.07 -3.95 -0.09
C LEU A 64 13.64 -2.72 -0.78
N LYS A 65 13.73 -2.75 -2.11
CA LYS A 65 14.18 -1.61 -2.92
C LYS A 65 13.26 -0.40 -2.75
N TYR A 66 11.94 -0.58 -2.88
CA TYR A 66 10.98 0.50 -2.63
C TYR A 66 11.13 1.04 -1.21
N TRP A 67 11.24 0.15 -0.21
CA TRP A 67 11.34 0.57 1.18
C TRP A 67 12.60 1.41 1.43
N LEU A 68 13.71 1.10 0.77
CA LEU A 68 14.97 1.83 0.86
C LEU A 68 14.96 3.16 0.09
N GLU A 69 14.44 3.16 -1.14
CA GLU A 69 14.61 4.28 -2.08
C GLU A 69 13.47 5.30 -2.01
N TRP A 70 12.27 4.90 -1.59
CA TRP A 70 11.11 5.77 -1.59
C TRP A 70 11.01 6.61 -0.32
N ASP A 71 11.05 7.93 -0.47
CA ASP A 71 10.84 8.87 0.63
C ASP A 71 9.39 8.80 1.14
N ARG A 72 9.24 8.36 2.39
CA ARG A 72 7.93 8.16 3.05
C ARG A 72 7.11 9.43 3.14
N ASN A 73 7.74 10.60 3.15
CA ASN A 73 7.02 11.87 3.20
C ASN A 73 6.47 12.28 1.83
N LYS A 74 6.84 11.57 0.76
CA LYS A 74 6.49 11.92 -0.62
C LYS A 74 5.56 10.90 -1.28
N ILE A 75 5.61 9.63 -0.87
CA ILE A 75 4.87 8.55 -1.55
C ILE A 75 3.40 8.43 -1.14
N PHE A 76 2.98 9.16 -0.12
CA PHE A 76 1.60 9.11 0.38
C PHE A 76 0.88 10.43 0.18
N ASP A 77 -0.41 10.33 -0.12
CA ASP A 77 -1.37 11.41 0.05
C ASP A 77 -1.97 11.31 1.45
N ILE A 78 -2.00 12.44 2.16
CA ILE A 78 -2.53 12.53 3.52
C ILE A 78 -3.71 13.50 3.52
N VAL A 79 -4.87 13.01 3.91
CA VAL A 79 -6.12 13.79 3.92
C VAL A 79 -6.77 13.71 5.31
N GLU A 80 -7.17 14.84 5.86
CA GLU A 80 -7.99 14.87 7.08
C GLU A 80 -9.40 14.37 6.77
N ILE A 81 -9.91 13.45 7.59
CA ILE A 81 -11.26 12.92 7.43
C ILE A 81 -12.19 13.75 8.32
N PRO A 82 -13.10 14.56 7.74
CA PRO A 82 -14.08 15.28 8.52
C PRO A 82 -15.04 14.30 9.18
N ARG A 83 -15.43 14.57 10.42
CA ARG A 83 -16.49 13.80 11.07
C ARG A 83 -17.80 14.07 10.32
N LEU A 84 -18.46 13.01 9.85
CA LEU A 84 -19.87 13.12 9.46
C LEU A 84 -20.64 13.54 10.74
N LYS A 85 -21.29 14.71 10.68
CA LYS A 85 -22.17 15.20 11.75
C LYS A 85 -23.39 14.31 11.89
#